data_AF-A0A0K9PV34-F1
#
_entry.id   AF-A0A0K9PV34-F1
#
_cell.length_a   1.000
_cell.length_b   1.000
_cell.length_c   1.000
_cell.angle_alpha   90.00
_cell.angle_beta   90.00
_cell.angle_gamma   90.00
#
_symmetry.space_group_name_H-M   'P 1'
#
loop_
_entity.id
_entity.type
_entity.pdbx_description
1 polymer ?
#
loop_
_entity_poly.entity_id
_entity_poly.type
_entity_poly.pdbx_seq_one_letter_code
_entity_poly.pdbx_strand_id
1 'polypeptide(L)'
;MKNEQAISKILCWSRDPKELRRLASRKEEIHQKLQCGFYQLREGSRESISTLSDHKIPIAIVSTRPKNIIKEAIKYTGFEDSFDVIVTAEDLHRGKPHPEMFVFAARLNMIPDRCIVFGNSNSSVEAAHFCLDEVCGSC
;
A
#
# COMPACT_ATOMS: atom_id res chain seq x y z
N MET A 1 -5.22 0.94 6.71
CA MET A 1 -5.94 -0.22 7.27
C MET A 1 -6.61 -0.98 6.14
N LYS A 2 -6.70 -2.31 6.20
CA LYS A 2 -7.47 -3.10 5.22
C LYS A 2 -8.99 -2.85 5.40
N ASN A 3 -9.76 -2.97 4.33
CA ASN A 3 -11.21 -2.74 4.37
C ASN A 3 -11.90 -3.67 5.38
N GLU A 4 -11.53 -4.96 5.40
CA GLU A 4 -12.11 -5.94 6.33
C GLU A 4 -11.83 -5.58 7.79
N GLN A 5 -10.64 -5.04 8.08
CA GLN A 5 -10.27 -4.58 9.42
C GLN A 5 -11.10 -3.36 9.83
N ALA A 6 -11.33 -2.41 8.91
CA ALA A 6 -12.16 -1.24 9.18
C ALA A 6 -13.62 -1.65 9.45
N ILE A 7 -14.18 -2.52 8.61
CA ILE A 7 -15.55 -3.02 8.75
C ILE A 7 -15.73 -3.78 10.08
N SER A 8 -14.73 -4.59 10.46
CA SER A 8 -14.82 -5.41 11.67
C SER A 8 -14.55 -4.63 12.96
N LYS A 9 -13.51 -3.80 12.99
CA LYS A 9 -13.00 -3.19 14.23
C LYS A 9 -13.46 -1.76 14.46
N ILE A 10 -13.72 -1.00 13.39
CA ILE A 10 -14.10 0.41 13.50
C ILE A 10 -15.62 0.55 13.34
N LEU A 11 -16.17 -0.02 12.28
CA LEU A 11 -17.61 0.09 11.98
C LEU A 11 -18.44 -0.93 12.78
N CYS A 12 -17.83 -2.02 13.25
CA CYS A 12 -18.49 -3.10 13.98
C CYS A 12 -19.69 -3.72 13.24
N TRP A 13 -19.68 -3.70 11.90
CA TRP A 13 -20.82 -4.16 11.08
C TRP A 13 -20.90 -5.69 10.95
N SER A 14 -19.76 -6.39 11.02
CA SER A 14 -19.72 -7.85 11.01
C SER A 14 -18.41 -8.37 11.61
N ARG A 15 -18.43 -9.63 12.04
CA ARG A 15 -17.23 -10.41 12.39
C ARG A 15 -17.12 -11.69 11.57
N ASP A 16 -18.12 -12.00 10.75
CA ASP A 16 -18.08 -13.15 9.84
C ASP A 16 -17.12 -12.87 8.69
N PRO A 17 -16.05 -13.66 8.50
CA PRO A 17 -15.09 -13.47 7.41
C PRO A 17 -15.72 -13.43 6.02
N LYS A 18 -16.82 -14.16 5.79
CA LYS A 18 -17.49 -14.17 4.48
C LYS A 18 -18.18 -12.83 4.22
N GLU A 19 -18.95 -12.34 5.18
CA GLU A 19 -19.58 -11.02 5.09
C GLU A 19 -18.56 -9.88 5.05
N LEU A 20 -17.46 -9.96 5.80
CA LEU A 20 -16.39 -8.97 5.75
C LEU A 20 -15.80 -8.83 4.35
N ARG A 21 -15.48 -9.96 3.69
CA ARG A 21 -15.00 -9.95 2.30
C ARG A 21 -16.05 -9.38 1.34
N ARG A 22 -17.31 -9.80 1.49
CA ARG A 22 -18.42 -9.31 0.64
C ARG A 22 -18.57 -7.79 0.72
N LEU A 23 -18.57 -7.23 1.94
CA LEU A 23 -18.69 -5.79 2.18
C LEU A 23 -17.44 -5.03 1.69
N ALA A 24 -16.25 -5.57 1.92
CA ALA A 24 -15.00 -4.98 1.44
C ALA A 24 -14.94 -4.90 -0.09
N SER A 25 -15.30 -5.98 -0.78
CA SER A 25 -15.40 -6.02 -2.25
C SER A 25 -16.45 -5.04 -2.75
N ARG A 26 -17.64 -5.00 -2.11
CA ARG A 26 -18.71 -4.08 -2.51
C ARG A 26 -18.31 -2.61 -2.37
N LYS A 27 -17.62 -2.25 -1.29
CA LYS A 27 -17.07 -0.90 -1.09
C LYS A 27 -16.07 -0.53 -2.19
N GLU A 28 -15.30 -1.49 -2.67
CA GLU A 28 -14.32 -1.25 -3.72
C GLU A 28 -14.98 -1.04 -5.08
N GLU A 29 -15.97 -1.86 -5.44
CA GLU A 29 -16.77 -1.67 -6.66
C GLU A 29 -17.43 -0.30 -6.71
N ILE A 30 -18.06 0.12 -5.61
CA ILE A 30 -18.72 1.43 -5.51
C ILE A 30 -17.68 2.54 -5.66
N HIS A 31 -16.53 2.40 -4.98
CA HIS A 31 -15.47 3.40 -5.05
C HIS A 31 -14.88 3.53 -6.47
N GLN A 32 -14.63 2.43 -7.17
CA GLN A 32 -14.19 2.46 -8.57
C GLN A 32 -15.21 3.15 -9.48
N LYS A 33 -16.51 2.86 -9.31
CA LYS A 33 -17.58 3.52 -10.07
C LYS A 33 -17.63 5.03 -9.80
N LEU A 34 -17.43 5.45 -8.56
CA LEU A 34 -17.39 6.86 -8.18
C LEU A 34 -16.12 7.58 -8.67
N GLN A 35 -14.99 6.86 -8.75
CA GLN A 35 -13.74 7.39 -9.31
C GLN A 35 -13.79 7.50 -10.84
N CYS A 36 -14.81 6.94 -11.50
CA CYS A 36 -14.95 6.91 -12.96
C CYS A 36 -13.70 6.40 -13.70
N GLY A 37 -12.87 5.57 -13.04
CA GLY A 37 -11.61 5.06 -13.61
C GLY A 37 -10.49 6.08 -13.79
N PHE A 38 -10.62 7.29 -13.23
CA PHE A 38 -9.57 8.31 -13.34
C PHE A 38 -8.56 8.19 -12.20
N TYR A 39 -7.29 8.02 -12.57
CA TYR A 39 -6.17 8.15 -11.65
C TYR A 39 -5.40 9.43 -11.96
N GLN A 40 -5.40 10.36 -11.02
CA GLN A 40 -4.64 11.59 -11.14
C GLN A 40 -3.33 11.48 -10.37
N LEU A 41 -2.21 11.67 -11.07
CA LEU A 41 -0.92 11.83 -10.42
C LEU A 41 -0.89 13.15 -9.65
N ARG A 42 -0.28 13.13 -8.46
CA ARG A 42 0.04 14.37 -7.76
C ARG A 42 1.13 15.10 -8.54
N GLU A 43 1.09 16.42 -8.49
CA GLU A 43 2.15 17.27 -9.04
C GLU A 43 3.54 16.79 -8.55
N GLY A 44 4.51 16.77 -9.46
CA GLY A 44 5.86 16.27 -9.19
C GLY A 44 6.02 14.75 -9.10
N SER A 45 4.95 13.94 -9.09
CA SER A 45 5.07 12.47 -8.94
C SER A 45 5.86 11.82 -10.07
N ARG A 46 5.59 12.22 -11.32
CA ARG A 46 6.28 11.68 -12.50
C ARG A 46 7.74 12.05 -12.53
N GLU A 47 8.06 13.31 -12.24
CA GLU A 47 9.44 13.80 -12.18
C GLU A 47 10.22 13.10 -11.05
N SER A 48 9.60 12.93 -9.88
CA SER A 48 10.21 12.24 -8.74
C SER A 48 10.52 10.78 -9.09
N ILE A 49 9.56 10.04 -9.64
CA ILE A 49 9.77 8.64 -10.04
C ILE A 49 10.84 8.53 -11.12
N SER A 50 10.81 9.41 -12.13
CA SER A 50 11.85 9.45 -13.18
C SER A 50 13.22 9.69 -12.58
N THR A 51 13.36 10.70 -11.72
CA THR A 51 14.65 11.07 -11.11
C THR A 51 15.22 9.94 -10.26
N LEU A 52 14.38 9.27 -9.47
CA LEU A 52 14.78 8.12 -8.66
C LEU A 52 15.23 6.96 -9.55
N SER A 53 14.50 6.67 -10.63
CA SER A 53 14.86 5.64 -11.61
C SER A 53 16.19 5.94 -12.31
N ASP A 54 16.41 7.19 -12.75
CA ASP A 54 17.64 7.64 -13.39
C ASP A 54 18.87 7.46 -12.48
N HIS A 55 18.69 7.62 -11.17
CA HIS A 55 19.71 7.38 -10.15
C HIS A 55 19.78 5.92 -9.66
N LYS A 56 18.98 5.02 -10.25
CA LYS A 56 18.89 3.60 -9.88
C LYS A 56 18.53 3.39 -8.41
N ILE A 57 17.71 4.27 -7.85
CA ILE A 57 17.17 4.14 -6.50
C ILE A 57 15.95 3.22 -6.56
N PRO A 58 15.94 2.08 -5.86
CA PRO A 58 14.82 1.16 -5.88
C PRO A 58 13.53 1.80 -5.37
N ILE A 59 12.41 1.54 -6.04
CA ILE A 59 11.10 2.12 -5.73
C ILE A 59 10.08 1.02 -5.44
N ALA A 60 9.38 1.13 -4.31
CA ALA A 60 8.31 0.21 -3.94
C ALA A 60 6.95 0.91 -3.85
N ILE A 61 5.90 0.24 -4.34
CA ILE A 61 4.52 0.54 -3.96
C ILE A 61 4.11 -0.42 -2.85
N VAL A 62 3.60 0.13 -1.75
CA VAL A 62 3.02 -0.64 -0.65
C VAL A 62 1.60 -0.15 -0.36
N SER A 63 0.62 -1.04 -0.50
CA SER A 63 -0.80 -0.68 -0.41
C SER A 63 -1.64 -1.73 0.31
N THR A 64 -2.68 -1.28 1.02
CA THR A 64 -3.71 -2.14 1.61
C THR A 64 -4.94 -2.28 0.70
N ARG A 65 -4.82 -1.93 -0.60
CA ARG A 65 -5.86 -2.15 -1.62
C ARG A 65 -5.60 -3.43 -2.43
N PRO A 66 -6.63 -4.01 -3.05
CA PRO A 66 -6.49 -5.22 -3.87
C PRO A 66 -5.53 -5.04 -5.05
N LYS A 67 -4.89 -6.14 -5.44
CA LYS A 67 -3.83 -6.17 -6.47
C LYS A 67 -4.31 -5.73 -7.86
N ASN A 68 -5.52 -6.12 -8.26
CA ASN A 68 -6.09 -5.72 -9.54
C ASN A 68 -6.23 -4.19 -9.65
N ILE A 69 -6.63 -3.52 -8.57
CA ILE A 69 -6.79 -2.07 -8.50
C ILE A 69 -5.43 -1.37 -8.64
N ILE A 70 -4.42 -1.87 -7.92
CA ILE A 70 -3.07 -1.29 -7.97
C ILE A 70 -2.47 -1.44 -9.36
N LYS A 71 -2.61 -2.62 -9.99
CA LYS A 71 -2.15 -2.84 -11.37
C LYS A 71 -2.86 -1.94 -12.38
N GLU A 72 -4.18 -1.76 -12.24
CA GLU A 72 -4.94 -0.85 -13.09
C GLU A 72 -4.46 0.59 -12.94
N ALA A 73 -4.24 1.05 -11.70
CA ALA A 73 -3.71 2.38 -11.41
C ALA A 73 -2.33 2.60 -12.04
N ILE A 74 -1.39 1.65 -11.84
CA ILE A 74 -0.04 1.71 -12.40
C ILE A 74 -0.11 1.81 -13.92
N LYS A 75 -0.90 0.95 -14.56
CA LYS A 75 -1.11 0.94 -16.01
C LYS A 75 -1.69 2.25 -16.53
N TYR A 76 -2.71 2.77 -15.86
CA TYR A 76 -3.31 4.04 -16.24
C TYR A 76 -2.31 5.19 -16.15
N THR A 77 -1.42 5.17 -15.16
CA THR A 77 -0.41 6.20 -14.95
C THR A 77 0.84 6.06 -15.83
N GLY A 78 1.02 4.93 -16.50
CA GLY A 78 2.20 4.66 -17.34
C GLY A 78 3.48 4.44 -16.50
N PHE A 79 3.39 3.67 -15.42
CA PHE A 79 4.49 3.37 -14.49
C PHE A 79 4.76 1.87 -14.33
N GLU A 80 4.35 1.05 -15.29
CA GLU A 80 4.44 -0.41 -15.24
C GLU A 80 5.85 -0.91 -14.91
N ASP A 81 6.87 -0.21 -15.41
CA ASP A 81 8.28 -0.58 -15.25
C ASP A 81 9.03 0.30 -14.23
N SER A 82 8.31 1.11 -13.44
CA SER A 82 8.91 2.07 -12.50
C SER A 82 9.09 1.54 -11.07
N PHE A 83 8.58 0.34 -10.76
CA PHE A 83 8.56 -0.18 -9.40
C PHE A 83 9.19 -1.57 -9.32
N ASP A 84 10.23 -1.70 -8.50
CA ASP A 84 10.92 -2.97 -8.23
C ASP A 84 10.08 -3.91 -7.36
N VAL A 85 9.26 -3.35 -6.48
CA VAL A 85 8.47 -4.11 -5.51
C VAL A 85 7.04 -3.54 -5.46
N ILE A 86 6.04 -4.42 -5.56
CA ILE A 86 4.63 -4.07 -5.40
C ILE A 86 4.03 -4.99 -4.33
N VAL A 87 3.66 -4.40 -3.19
CA VAL A 87 3.00 -5.08 -2.07
C VAL A 87 1.54 -4.63 -1.99
N THR A 88 0.63 -5.59 -1.95
CA THR A 88 -0.82 -5.39 -2.05
C THR A 88 -1.56 -6.02 -0.87
N ALA A 89 -2.88 -5.82 -0.78
CA ALA A 89 -3.67 -6.34 0.34
C ALA A 89 -3.60 -7.87 0.48
N GLU A 90 -3.42 -8.58 -0.63
CA GLU A 90 -3.32 -10.02 -0.74
C GLU A 90 -2.01 -10.57 -0.19
N ASP A 91 -0.95 -9.76 -0.16
CA ASP A 91 0.37 -10.13 0.35
C ASP A 91 0.47 -10.00 1.88
N LEU A 92 -0.59 -9.49 2.53
CA LEU A 92 -0.58 -9.02 3.91
C LEU A 92 -1.68 -9.65 4.76
N HIS A 93 -1.33 -10.11 5.95
CA HIS A 93 -2.29 -10.52 6.97
C HIS A 93 -2.88 -9.29 7.68
N ARG A 94 -2.04 -8.30 8.02
CA ARG A 94 -2.40 -7.09 8.76
C ARG A 94 -2.12 -5.86 7.89
N GLY A 95 -3.09 -4.94 7.84
CA GLY A 95 -2.87 -3.60 7.29
C GLY A 95 -2.34 -2.61 8.33
N LYS A 96 -1.95 -1.42 7.85
CA LYS A 96 -1.59 -0.25 8.68
C LYS A 96 -2.58 -0.06 9.86
N PRO A 97 -2.09 0.28 11.07
CA PRO A 97 -0.74 0.74 11.39
C PRO A 97 0.31 -0.35 11.65
N HIS A 98 0.00 -1.63 11.42
CA HIS A 98 1.01 -2.69 11.54
C HIS A 98 2.14 -2.52 10.49
N PRO A 99 3.42 -2.75 10.83
CA PRO A 99 4.55 -2.58 9.93
C PRO A 99 4.71 -3.66 8.85
N GLU A 100 3.82 -4.67 8.83
CA GLU A 100 3.98 -5.91 8.02
C GLU A 100 4.26 -5.61 6.55
N MET A 101 3.62 -4.59 5.98
CA MET A 101 3.82 -4.22 4.59
C MET A 101 5.21 -3.66 4.27
N PHE A 102 5.83 -2.96 5.21
CA PHE A 102 7.17 -2.42 5.04
C PHE A 102 8.22 -3.52 5.28
N VAL A 103 8.01 -4.37 6.30
CA VAL A 103 8.86 -5.55 6.54
C VAL A 103 8.82 -6.50 5.35
N PHE A 104 7.64 -6.70 4.74
CA PHE A 104 7.50 -7.52 3.55
C PHE A 104 8.24 -6.90 2.35
N ALA A 105 8.10 -5.59 2.12
CA ALA A 105 8.84 -4.89 1.06
C ALA A 105 10.37 -4.95 1.26
N ALA A 106 10.84 -4.81 2.51
CA ALA A 106 12.23 -4.95 2.92
C ALA A 106 12.83 -6.27 2.45
N ARG A 107 12.14 -7.37 2.73
CA ARG A 107 12.58 -8.73 2.35
C ARG A 107 12.66 -8.95 0.84
N LEU A 108 11.98 -8.14 0.04
CA LEU A 108 11.92 -8.33 -1.40
C LEU A 108 13.03 -7.61 -2.16
N ASN A 109 13.46 -6.42 -1.74
CA ASN A 109 14.66 -5.76 -2.27
C ASN A 109 15.02 -4.43 -1.55
N MET A 110 14.56 -4.21 -0.32
CA MET A 110 14.63 -2.88 0.31
C MET A 110 15.39 -2.94 1.65
N ILE A 111 16.14 -1.88 1.96
CA ILE A 111 16.86 -1.76 3.25
C ILE A 111 16.08 -0.77 4.13
N PRO A 112 15.35 -1.23 5.17
CA PRO A 112 14.42 -0.39 5.94
C PRO A 112 15.03 0.93 6.42
N ASP A 113 16.24 0.88 6.97
CA ASP A 113 16.94 2.03 7.55
C ASP A 113 17.40 3.06 6.52
N ARG A 114 17.28 2.72 5.23
CA ARG A 114 17.63 3.58 4.10
C ARG A 114 16.40 3.88 3.22
N CYS A 115 15.21 3.52 3.67
CA CYS A 115 13.98 3.80 2.95
C CYS A 115 13.35 5.11 3.41
N ILE A 116 12.87 5.89 2.44
CA ILE A 116 12.00 7.04 2.68
C ILE A 116 10.57 6.61 2.36
N VAL A 117 9.66 6.78 3.31
CA VAL A 117 8.25 6.41 3.13
C VAL A 117 7.41 7.64 2.83
N PHE A 118 6.74 7.63 1.68
CA PHE A 118 5.70 8.59 1.34
C PHE A 118 4.32 8.05 1.74
N GLY A 119 3.62 8.76 2.61
CA GLY A 119 2.30 8.38 3.10
C GLY A 119 1.41 9.59 3.36
N ASN A 120 0.10 9.38 3.32
CA ASN A 120 -0.91 10.43 3.48
C ASN A 120 -1.73 10.30 4.78
N SER A 121 -1.26 9.51 5.75
CA SER A 121 -1.97 9.27 7.01
C SER A 121 -1.02 8.94 8.13
N ASN A 122 -1.40 9.28 9.36
CA ASN A 122 -0.65 8.95 10.58
C ASN A 122 -0.39 7.44 10.68
N SER A 123 -1.36 6.60 10.31
CA SER A 123 -1.18 5.15 10.29
C SER A 123 -0.07 4.66 9.33
N SER A 124 0.28 5.45 8.31
CA SER A 124 1.42 5.15 7.43
C SER A 124 2.74 5.50 8.08
N VAL A 125 2.78 6.62 8.80
CA VAL A 125 3.96 7.08 9.55
C VAL A 125 4.24 6.11 10.71
N GLU A 126 3.22 5.74 11.48
CA GLU A 126 3.32 4.75 12.56
C GLU A 126 3.83 3.40 12.05
N ALA A 127 3.24 2.87 10.97
CA ALA A 127 3.67 1.61 10.39
C ALA A 127 5.12 1.66 9.89
N ALA A 128 5.57 2.80 9.35
CA ALA A 128 6.96 2.98 8.91
C ALA A 128 7.92 3.01 10.11
N HIS A 129 7.56 3.74 11.17
CA HIS A 129 8.36 3.80 12.41
C HIS A 129 8.51 2.41 13.04
N PHE A 130 7.41 1.68 13.23
CA PHE A 130 7.46 0.34 13.80
C PHE A 130 8.23 -0.67 12.94
N CYS A 131 8.32 -0.43 11.63
CA CYS A 131 9.13 -1.30 10.76
C CYS A 131 10.61 -1.19 11.10
N LEU A 132 11.09 0.02 11.41
CA LEU A 132 12.47 0.23 11.84
C LEU A 132 12.70 -0.46 13.19
N ASP A 133 11.78 -0.29 14.14
CA ASP A 133 11.90 -0.95 15.46
C ASP A 133 11.94 -2.48 15.34
N GLU A 134 11.08 -3.07 14.48
CA GLU A 134 11.01 -4.53 14.29
C GLU A 134 12.23 -5.10 13.56
N VAL A 135 12.80 -4.36 12.61
CA VAL A 135 13.96 -4.82 11.83
C VAL A 135 15.29 -4.53 12.54
N CYS A 136 15.45 -3.37 13.17
CA CYS A 136 16.66 -2.97 13.89
C CYS A 136 16.72 -3.50 15.33
N GLY A 137 15.58 -3.65 16.00
CA GLY A 137 15.47 -4.10 17.40
C GLY A 137 15.73 -5.59 17.62
N SER A 138 16.13 -6.32 16.58
CA SER A 138 16.59 -7.71 16.65
C SER A 138 18.11 -7.84 16.89
N CYS A 139 18.80 -6.75 17.24
CA CYS A 139 20.21 -6.71 17.63
C CYS A 139 20.37 -6.68 19.16
#